data_AF-A0A8B8ETK0-F1
#
_entry.id   AF-A0A8B8ETK0-F1
#
_cell.length_a   1.000
_cell.length_b   1.000
_cell.length_c   1.000
_cell.angle_alpha   90.00
_cell.angle_beta   90.00
_cell.angle_gamma   90.00
#
_symmetry.space_group_name_H-M   'P 1'
#
loop_
_entity.id
_entity.type
_entity.pdbx_description
1 polymer ?
#
loop_
_entity_poly.entity_id
_entity_poly.type
_entity_poly.pdbx_seq_one_letter_code
_entity_poly.pdbx_strand_id
1 'polypeptide(L)'
;MKPSHFLCLGFYFLMKISARRGQLLVFDDVTIYDQIVTWNEAKDLCEGQGQTMLTLESEEKFTVLNNRLSLSGFDLLTGDFWLGLHDVLDGSNTEFYWHDCAPLRPGDFSQWDPVGNEPDNPINQRCVRIFFGKWRTVDCNIPRRYICESRKDHCPYLHRKDMAAVQNSTMWIIDLNADENSCKEVCSNMYTASTSCWGVMTYDGNSSTCSLVMAKEVPLLQSTPGVSLYMKDCMRGSNIKTRHNVSDVVKRGI
;
A
#
# COMPACT_ATOMS: atom_id res chain seq x y z
N MET A 1 23.35 12.45 -51.74
CA MET A 1 22.10 11.73 -51.41
C MET A 1 22.39 10.75 -50.28
N LYS A 2 21.85 11.01 -49.09
CA LYS A 2 21.77 10.06 -47.97
C LYS A 2 20.33 10.12 -47.47
N PRO A 3 19.62 9.00 -47.32
CA PRO A 3 18.25 9.01 -46.83
C PRO A 3 18.23 9.06 -45.29
N SER A 4 17.13 9.65 -44.83
CA SER A 4 16.66 9.87 -43.48
C SER A 4 16.45 8.61 -42.65
N HIS A 5 16.82 8.65 -41.36
CA HIS A 5 16.26 7.80 -40.32
C HIS A 5 15.50 8.66 -39.30
N PHE A 6 14.19 8.51 -39.30
CA PHE A 6 13.27 8.90 -38.23
C PHE A 6 13.22 7.79 -37.16
N LEU A 7 12.63 8.12 -36.00
CA LEU A 7 12.25 7.29 -34.84
C LEU A 7 13.39 7.02 -33.83
N CYS A 8 13.22 7.17 -32.52
CA CYS A 8 12.02 7.29 -31.70
C CYS A 8 12.37 8.06 -30.41
N LEU A 9 11.77 9.22 -30.19
CA LEU A 9 11.74 9.88 -28.88
C LEU A 9 10.72 9.13 -28.00
N GLY A 10 11.17 8.05 -27.38
CA GLY A 10 10.40 7.32 -26.38
C GLY A 10 10.47 8.05 -25.05
N PHE A 11 9.32 8.54 -24.59
CA PHE A 11 9.06 9.07 -23.27
C PHE A 11 9.52 8.10 -22.16
N TYR A 12 10.76 8.24 -21.70
CA TYR A 12 11.15 7.70 -20.40
C TYR A 12 10.63 8.65 -19.34
N PHE A 13 9.43 8.33 -18.86
CA PHE A 13 8.84 8.91 -17.67
C PHE A 13 9.86 8.83 -16.52
N LEU A 14 10.25 9.97 -15.97
CA LEU A 14 11.21 10.08 -14.86
C LEU A 14 10.57 9.50 -13.60
N MET A 15 10.58 8.18 -13.43
CA MET A 15 10.53 7.60 -12.09
C MET A 15 11.80 8.08 -11.37
N LYS A 16 11.65 8.91 -10.34
CA LYS A 16 12.75 9.24 -9.43
C LYS A 16 13.12 7.96 -8.65
N ILE A 17 13.97 7.13 -9.23
CA ILE A 17 14.48 5.93 -8.60
C ILE A 17 15.55 6.35 -7.58
N SER A 18 15.12 6.70 -6.38
CA SER A 18 15.96 6.51 -5.19
C SER A 18 15.75 5.08 -4.71
N ALA A 19 16.17 4.09 -5.51
CA ALA A 19 16.12 2.69 -5.10
C ALA A 19 17.16 2.48 -3.99
N ARG A 20 16.69 2.05 -2.82
CA ARG A 20 17.58 1.39 -1.86
C ARG A 20 17.97 0.02 -2.42
N ARG A 21 19.13 -0.51 -2.01
CA ARG A 21 19.63 -1.82 -2.45
C ARG A 21 18.56 -2.90 -2.19
N GLY A 22 18.14 -3.62 -3.24
CA GLY A 22 17.14 -4.70 -3.15
C GLY A 22 15.69 -4.31 -3.46
N GLN A 23 15.39 -3.03 -3.67
CA GLN A 23 14.05 -2.59 -4.10
C GLN A 23 13.94 -2.68 -5.62
N LEU A 24 13.03 -3.55 -6.09
CA LEU A 24 12.77 -3.77 -7.51
C LEU A 24 11.79 -2.74 -8.07
N LEU A 25 10.71 -2.48 -7.33
CA LEU A 25 9.67 -1.51 -7.69
C LEU A 25 9.07 -0.88 -6.43
N VAL A 26 8.85 0.44 -6.47
CA VAL A 26 8.29 1.22 -5.36
C VAL A 26 7.03 1.95 -5.85
N PHE A 27 5.89 1.52 -5.33
CA PHE A 27 4.61 2.21 -5.44
C PHE A 27 4.38 3.09 -4.18
N ASP A 28 3.25 3.80 -4.09
CA ASP A 28 2.98 4.67 -2.93
C ASP A 28 2.66 3.87 -1.65
N ASP A 29 2.18 2.64 -1.84
CA ASP A 29 1.60 1.74 -0.84
C ASP A 29 2.20 0.32 -0.89
N VAL A 30 2.96 -0.01 -1.94
CA VAL A 30 3.55 -1.36 -2.13
C VAL A 30 5.00 -1.23 -2.58
N THR A 31 5.86 -2.13 -2.12
CA THR A 31 7.25 -2.24 -2.56
C THR A 31 7.58 -3.70 -2.87
N ILE A 32 8.10 -3.96 -4.06
CA ILE A 32 8.59 -5.29 -4.44
C ILE A 32 10.09 -5.35 -4.19
N TYR A 33 10.52 -6.42 -3.56
CA TYR A 33 11.92 -6.72 -3.33
C TYR A 33 12.36 -7.89 -4.22
N ASP A 34 13.52 -7.76 -4.86
CA ASP A 34 14.10 -8.81 -5.71
C ASP A 34 14.91 -9.84 -4.92
N GLN A 35 15.18 -9.56 -3.63
CA GLN A 35 15.84 -10.45 -2.69
C GLN A 35 15.02 -11.73 -2.51
N ILE A 36 15.69 -12.87 -2.57
CA ILE A 36 15.08 -14.19 -2.44
C ILE A 36 15.36 -14.69 -1.02
N VAL A 37 14.31 -14.77 -0.19
CA VAL A 37 14.41 -15.06 1.25
C VAL A 37 13.28 -15.99 1.70
N THR A 38 13.41 -16.62 2.86
CA THR A 38 12.34 -17.42 3.47
C THR A 38 11.13 -16.55 3.85
N TRP A 39 9.97 -17.17 4.13
CA TRP A 39 8.77 -16.41 4.48
C TRP A 39 8.97 -15.57 5.76
N ASN A 40 9.60 -16.15 6.79
CA ASN A 40 9.88 -15.44 8.04
C ASN A 40 10.85 -14.27 7.83
N GLU A 41 11.90 -14.47 7.03
CA GLU A 41 12.83 -13.38 6.69
C GLU A 41 12.13 -12.26 5.90
N ALA A 42 11.24 -12.59 4.97
CA ALA A 42 10.45 -11.59 4.24
C ALA A 42 9.58 -10.76 5.21
N LYS A 43 8.94 -11.42 6.18
CA LYS A 43 8.17 -10.76 7.25
C LYS A 43 9.04 -9.76 8.02
N ASP A 44 10.17 -10.23 8.54
CA ASP A 44 11.10 -9.41 9.33
C ASP A 44 11.64 -8.23 8.52
N LEU A 45 11.93 -8.43 7.23
CA LEU A 45 12.41 -7.39 6.33
C LEU A 45 11.35 -6.31 6.07
N CYS A 46 10.09 -6.69 5.84
CA CYS A 46 9.00 -5.72 5.71
C CYS A 46 8.81 -4.94 7.00
N GLU A 47 8.74 -5.61 8.14
CA GLU A 47 8.55 -4.98 9.45
C GLU A 47 9.72 -4.06 9.83
N GLY A 48 10.96 -4.44 9.50
CA GLY A 48 12.16 -3.63 9.69
C GLY A 48 12.17 -2.32 8.88
N GLN A 49 11.36 -2.23 7.81
CA GLN A 49 11.13 -0.98 7.06
C GLN A 49 9.89 -0.21 7.52
N GLY A 50 9.23 -0.64 8.60
CA GLY A 50 7.94 -0.07 9.04
C GLY A 50 6.77 -0.42 8.13
N GLN A 51 6.94 -1.44 7.28
CA GLN A 51 5.93 -1.98 6.37
C GLN A 51 5.36 -3.27 6.97
N THR A 52 4.46 -3.92 6.23
CA THR A 52 3.98 -5.28 6.47
C THR A 52 4.11 -6.13 5.21
N MET A 53 3.97 -7.45 5.32
CA MET A 53 3.86 -8.29 4.13
C MET A 53 2.56 -7.99 3.39
N LEU A 54 2.52 -8.21 2.08
CA LEU A 54 1.32 -7.99 1.28
C LEU A 54 0.14 -8.85 1.77
N THR A 55 -0.97 -8.20 2.07
CA THR A 55 -2.30 -8.79 2.25
C THR A 55 -3.14 -8.60 0.98
N LEU A 56 -3.89 -9.63 0.56
CA LEU A 56 -4.77 -9.56 -0.62
C LEU A 56 -6.19 -9.99 -0.26
N GLU A 57 -6.95 -9.08 0.35
CA GLU A 57 -8.28 -9.35 0.92
C GLU A 57 -9.46 -8.99 0.00
N SER A 58 -9.20 -8.49 -1.21
CA SER A 58 -10.26 -8.11 -2.15
C SER A 58 -9.83 -8.26 -3.61
N GLU A 59 -10.82 -8.54 -4.47
CA GLU A 59 -10.65 -8.61 -5.91
C GLU A 59 -10.17 -7.27 -6.51
N GLU A 60 -10.66 -6.16 -5.96
CA GLU A 60 -10.25 -4.82 -6.35
C GLU A 60 -8.76 -4.61 -6.09
N LYS A 61 -8.27 -4.95 -4.89
CA LYS A 61 -6.85 -4.81 -4.56
C LYS A 61 -5.97 -5.67 -5.45
N PHE A 62 -6.37 -6.93 -5.70
CA PHE A 62 -5.66 -7.81 -6.63
C PHE A 62 -5.59 -7.19 -8.03
N THR A 63 -6.73 -6.73 -8.57
CA THR A 63 -6.82 -6.16 -9.91
C THR A 63 -6.00 -4.88 -10.04
N VAL A 64 -6.10 -3.97 -9.07
CA VAL A 64 -5.33 -2.71 -9.04
C VAL A 64 -3.84 -3.00 -8.97
N LEU A 65 -3.41 -3.90 -8.07
CA LEU A 65 -2.00 -4.25 -7.94
C LEU A 65 -1.48 -4.90 -9.23
N ASN A 66 -2.23 -5.83 -9.81
CA ASN A 66 -1.87 -6.49 -11.06
C ASN A 66 -1.65 -5.49 -12.20
N ASN A 67 -2.62 -4.59 -12.41
CA ASN A 67 -2.55 -3.59 -13.46
C ASN A 67 -1.36 -2.64 -13.28
N ARG A 68 -1.10 -2.20 -12.04
CA ARG A 68 0.05 -1.33 -11.73
C ARG A 68 1.37 -2.02 -12.02
N LEU A 69 1.46 -3.32 -11.75
CA LEU A 69 2.64 -4.12 -12.05
C LEU A 69 2.85 -4.27 -13.54
N SER A 70 1.81 -4.64 -14.29
CA SER A 70 1.89 -4.83 -15.75
C SER A 70 2.44 -3.59 -16.46
N LEU A 71 2.07 -2.38 -16.00
CA LEU A 71 2.58 -1.10 -16.53
C LEU A 71 4.09 -0.88 -16.30
N SER A 72 4.67 -1.54 -15.30
CA SER A 72 6.09 -1.46 -14.95
C SER A 72 6.93 -2.62 -15.52
N GLY A 73 6.35 -3.46 -16.37
CA GLY A 73 7.01 -4.63 -16.96
C GLY A 73 7.15 -5.82 -16.01
N PHE A 74 6.43 -5.81 -14.89
CA PHE A 74 6.28 -6.93 -13.96
C PHE A 74 4.83 -7.41 -13.96
N ASP A 75 4.53 -8.61 -13.51
CA ASP A 75 3.14 -9.06 -13.41
C ASP A 75 2.99 -10.08 -12.29
N LEU A 76 1.96 -9.95 -11.43
CA LEU A 76 1.63 -11.04 -10.49
C LEU A 76 1.27 -12.30 -11.26
N LEU A 77 0.68 -12.15 -12.45
CA LEU A 77 0.33 -13.25 -13.35
C LEU A 77 1.54 -13.98 -13.91
N THR A 78 2.77 -13.49 -13.72
CA THR A 78 4.01 -14.20 -14.12
C THR A 78 5.01 -14.32 -12.97
N GLY A 79 4.64 -13.87 -11.77
CA GLY A 79 5.51 -13.79 -10.60
C GLY A 79 5.49 -15.01 -9.70
N ASP A 80 6.50 -15.08 -8.83
CA ASP A 80 6.59 -16.00 -7.69
C ASP A 80 6.99 -15.19 -6.45
N PHE A 81 6.00 -14.88 -5.61
CA PHE A 81 6.16 -13.97 -4.48
C PHE A 81 5.55 -14.53 -3.21
N TRP A 82 6.14 -14.22 -2.06
CA TRP A 82 5.48 -14.45 -0.77
C TRP A 82 4.23 -13.58 -0.62
N LEU A 83 3.15 -14.20 -0.16
CA LEU A 83 1.96 -13.55 0.37
C LEU A 83 2.07 -13.52 1.90
N GLY A 84 1.58 -12.46 2.54
CA GLY A 84 1.54 -12.35 4.00
C GLY A 84 0.53 -13.28 4.68
N LEU A 85 0.18 -14.41 4.05
CA LEU A 85 -0.78 -15.41 4.53
C LEU A 85 -0.02 -16.68 4.90
N HIS A 86 -0.35 -17.27 6.04
CA HIS A 86 0.20 -18.54 6.49
C HIS A 86 -0.85 -19.35 7.25
N ASP A 87 -0.67 -20.65 7.27
CA ASP A 87 -1.44 -21.57 8.11
C ASP A 87 -0.86 -21.59 9.53
N VAL A 88 -1.72 -21.76 10.52
CA VAL A 88 -1.37 -22.16 11.89
C VAL A 88 -2.02 -23.50 12.19
N LEU A 89 -1.20 -24.49 12.52
CA LEU A 89 -1.71 -25.79 12.97
C LEU A 89 -2.38 -25.66 14.33
N ASP A 90 -3.71 -25.68 14.33
CA ASP A 90 -4.52 -26.06 15.50
C ASP A 90 -5.30 -27.36 15.21
N GLY A 91 -4.56 -28.47 15.04
CA GLY A 91 -5.14 -29.81 14.90
C GLY A 91 -5.52 -30.19 13.47
N SER A 92 -6.72 -30.74 13.27
CA SER A 92 -7.18 -31.34 11.99
C SER A 92 -7.75 -30.34 10.99
N ASN A 93 -7.91 -29.08 11.39
CA ASN A 93 -8.49 -28.03 10.55
C ASN A 93 -7.39 -27.02 10.21
N THR A 94 -7.12 -26.88 8.92
CA THR A 94 -6.27 -25.83 8.38
C THR A 94 -6.95 -24.47 8.58
N GLU A 95 -6.28 -23.54 9.25
CA GLU A 95 -6.74 -22.16 9.41
C GLU A 95 -5.67 -21.16 8.98
N PHE A 96 -6.02 -20.28 8.04
CA PHE A 96 -5.07 -19.29 7.52
C PHE A 96 -5.22 -17.95 8.21
N TYR A 97 -4.09 -17.35 8.53
CA TYR A 97 -3.98 -16.04 9.15
C TYR A 97 -3.05 -15.15 8.33
N TRP A 98 -3.43 -13.88 8.22
CA TRP A 98 -2.58 -12.83 7.71
C TRP A 98 -1.49 -12.52 8.73
N HIS A 99 -0.41 -11.88 8.29
CA HIS A 99 0.75 -11.52 9.10
C HIS A 99 0.41 -10.64 10.32
N ASP A 100 -0.77 -10.00 10.33
CA ASP A 100 -1.32 -9.16 11.41
C ASP A 100 -2.25 -9.95 12.36
N CYS A 101 -2.28 -11.28 12.23
CA CYS A 101 -3.14 -12.20 12.97
C CYS A 101 -4.64 -12.10 12.61
N ALA A 102 -5.04 -11.41 11.54
CA ALA A 102 -6.40 -11.47 11.05
C ALA A 102 -6.67 -12.83 10.35
N PRO A 103 -7.78 -13.54 10.67
CA PRO A 103 -8.09 -14.81 10.04
C PRO A 103 -8.64 -14.60 8.61
N LEU A 104 -8.29 -15.51 7.69
CA LEU A 104 -8.98 -15.67 6.42
C LEU A 104 -10.21 -16.57 6.62
N ARG A 105 -11.40 -15.98 6.63
CA ARG A 105 -12.66 -16.68 6.94
C ARG A 105 -13.27 -17.35 5.70
N PRO A 106 -14.12 -18.37 5.88
CA PRO A 106 -14.93 -18.91 4.79
C PRO A 106 -15.77 -17.81 4.12
N GLY A 107 -15.62 -17.67 2.80
CA GLY A 107 -16.30 -16.66 2.00
C GLY A 107 -15.50 -15.38 1.76
N ASP A 108 -14.37 -15.20 2.43
CA ASP A 108 -13.44 -14.10 2.11
C ASP A 108 -12.84 -14.29 0.72
N PHE A 109 -12.43 -13.18 0.11
CA PHE A 109 -11.79 -13.22 -1.19
C PHE A 109 -10.50 -14.06 -1.14
N SER A 110 -10.36 -14.95 -2.11
CA SER A 110 -9.14 -15.73 -2.30
C SER A 110 -8.88 -16.01 -3.77
N GLN A 111 -7.61 -16.20 -4.11
CA GLN A 111 -7.17 -16.61 -5.44
C GLN A 111 -6.49 -17.99 -5.40
N TRP A 112 -6.94 -18.88 -4.51
CA TRP A 112 -6.44 -20.26 -4.44
C TRP A 112 -6.39 -20.90 -5.82
N ASP A 113 -5.29 -21.60 -6.10
CA ASP A 113 -5.11 -22.26 -7.39
C ASP A 113 -6.08 -23.45 -7.52
N PRO A 114 -7.03 -23.42 -8.48
CA PRO A 114 -7.89 -24.57 -8.71
C PRO A 114 -7.09 -25.79 -9.19
N VAL A 115 -5.91 -25.58 -9.78
CA VAL A 115 -5.01 -26.65 -10.22
C VAL A 115 -4.22 -27.17 -9.02
N GLY A 116 -4.65 -28.29 -8.46
CA GLY A 116 -4.03 -28.92 -7.30
C GLY A 116 -4.93 -28.99 -6.07
N ASN A 117 -6.15 -28.46 -6.15
CA ASN A 117 -7.10 -28.36 -5.03
C ASN A 117 -6.52 -27.58 -3.85
N GLU A 118 -5.93 -26.42 -4.14
CA GLU A 118 -5.34 -25.58 -3.10
C GLU A 118 -6.43 -24.95 -2.21
N PRO A 119 -6.18 -24.77 -0.90
CA PRO A 119 -4.97 -25.18 -0.18
C PRO A 119 -4.89 -26.71 -0.03
N ASP A 120 -3.83 -27.34 -0.58
CA ASP A 120 -3.62 -28.80 -0.51
C ASP A 120 -2.84 -29.20 0.76
N ASN A 121 -2.12 -28.22 1.33
CA ASN A 121 -1.58 -28.14 2.69
C ASN A 121 -0.97 -29.43 3.26
N PRO A 122 -0.02 -30.08 2.55
CA PRO A 122 0.75 -31.16 3.14
C PRO A 122 1.52 -30.66 4.39
N ILE A 123 1.83 -31.55 5.33
CA ILE A 123 2.29 -31.25 6.72
C ILE A 123 3.38 -30.16 6.85
N ASN A 124 4.22 -29.99 5.82
CA ASN A 124 5.34 -29.06 5.77
C ASN A 124 5.09 -27.79 4.92
N GLN A 125 3.96 -27.65 4.26
CA GLN A 125 3.59 -26.49 3.46
C GLN A 125 2.60 -25.64 4.22
N ARG A 126 3.06 -24.50 4.71
CA ARG A 126 2.28 -23.64 5.63
C ARG A 126 2.31 -22.18 5.26
N CYS A 127 3.17 -21.79 4.32
CA CYS A 127 3.28 -20.41 3.88
C CYS A 127 2.69 -20.28 2.49
N VAL A 128 2.05 -19.15 2.21
CA VAL A 128 1.35 -18.96 0.95
C VAL A 128 2.18 -18.11 0.01
N ARG A 129 2.26 -18.54 -1.25
CA ARG A 129 2.87 -17.78 -2.33
C ARG A 129 1.84 -17.40 -3.37
N ILE A 130 2.09 -16.29 -4.07
CA ILE A 130 1.46 -15.95 -5.33
C ILE A 130 2.32 -16.55 -6.44
N PHE A 131 1.72 -17.41 -7.26
CA PHE A 131 2.34 -18.06 -8.41
C PHE A 131 1.42 -17.94 -9.61
N PHE A 132 1.85 -17.23 -10.65
CA PHE A 132 1.01 -16.93 -11.83
C PHE A 132 -0.37 -16.36 -11.44
N GLY A 133 -0.39 -15.43 -10.48
CA GLY A 133 -1.62 -14.80 -9.96
C GLY A 133 -2.49 -15.67 -9.05
N LYS A 134 -2.12 -16.93 -8.82
CA LYS A 134 -2.84 -17.87 -7.95
C LYS A 134 -2.12 -18.15 -6.65
N TRP A 135 -2.86 -18.47 -5.61
CA TRP A 135 -2.32 -18.75 -4.29
C TRP A 135 -2.07 -20.25 -4.14
N ARG A 136 -0.88 -20.58 -3.63
CA ARG A 136 -0.48 -21.95 -3.34
C ARG A 136 0.20 -22.05 -1.99
N THR A 137 -0.04 -23.15 -1.31
CA THR A 137 0.64 -23.47 -0.06
C THR A 137 2.01 -24.09 -0.38
N VAL A 138 3.04 -23.68 0.35
CA VAL A 138 4.43 -24.12 0.12
C VAL A 138 5.23 -24.13 1.42
N ASP A 139 6.36 -24.83 1.40
CA ASP A 139 7.32 -24.83 2.51
C ASP A 139 7.89 -23.42 2.71
N CYS A 140 7.70 -22.89 3.92
CA CYS A 140 8.12 -21.56 4.36
C CYS A 140 9.63 -21.31 4.20
N ASN A 141 10.43 -22.39 4.21
CA ASN A 141 11.88 -22.32 4.13
C ASN A 141 12.41 -22.25 2.69
N ILE A 142 11.56 -22.42 1.67
CA ILE A 142 11.98 -22.31 0.28
C ILE A 142 12.05 -20.83 -0.10
N PRO A 143 13.24 -20.25 -0.37
CA PRO A 143 13.38 -18.82 -0.54
C PRO A 143 12.66 -18.29 -1.80
N ARG A 144 12.00 -17.12 -1.68
CA ARG A 144 11.29 -16.43 -2.78
C ARG A 144 11.41 -14.91 -2.66
N ARG A 145 11.06 -14.22 -3.73
CA ARG A 145 10.84 -12.76 -3.70
C ARG A 145 9.63 -12.44 -2.83
N TYR A 146 9.54 -11.20 -2.38
CA TYR A 146 8.46 -10.78 -1.50
C TYR A 146 7.99 -9.37 -1.83
N ILE A 147 6.78 -9.10 -1.38
CA ILE A 147 6.10 -7.82 -1.57
C ILE A 147 5.77 -7.31 -0.18
N CYS A 148 6.26 -6.11 0.14
CA CYS A 148 5.84 -5.39 1.33
C CYS A 148 4.76 -4.39 0.94
N GLU A 149 3.80 -4.18 1.82
CA GLU A 149 2.86 -3.07 1.74
C GLU A 149 3.06 -2.10 2.90
N SER A 150 2.82 -0.82 2.64
CA SER A 150 2.69 0.17 3.69
C SER A 150 1.52 -0.23 4.58
N ARG A 151 1.72 -0.20 5.90
CA ARG A 151 0.65 -0.53 6.86
C ARG A 151 -0.55 0.37 6.59
N LYS A 152 -1.72 -0.23 6.34
CA LYS A 152 -2.98 0.49 6.07
C LYS A 152 -3.31 1.49 7.19
N ASP A 153 -2.87 1.18 8.40
CA ASP A 153 -3.13 1.93 9.64
C ASP A 153 -1.95 2.78 10.13
N HIS A 154 -0.78 2.76 9.46
CA HIS A 154 0.36 3.62 9.84
C HIS A 154 0.68 4.72 8.82
N CYS A 155 -0.29 5.12 8.00
CA CYS A 155 -0.26 6.46 7.43
C CYS A 155 -1.01 7.40 8.37
N PRO A 156 -0.35 7.96 9.40
CA PRO A 156 -1.03 8.89 10.29
C PRO A 156 -1.60 10.05 9.48
N TYR A 157 -2.78 10.50 9.88
CA TYR A 157 -3.37 11.69 9.30
C TYR A 157 -2.73 12.93 9.93
N LEU A 158 -1.96 13.67 9.15
CA LEU A 158 -1.48 14.99 9.54
C LEU A 158 -2.62 16.00 9.41
N HIS A 159 -3.03 16.54 10.54
CA HIS A 159 -4.02 17.59 10.60
C HIS A 159 -3.41 18.94 10.17
N ARG A 160 -4.00 19.54 9.14
CA ARG A 160 -3.69 20.87 8.58
C ARG A 160 -4.95 21.73 8.72
N LYS A 161 -4.98 22.58 9.74
CA LYS A 161 -6.10 23.52 9.96
C LYS A 161 -6.07 24.64 8.93
N ASP A 162 -7.26 25.13 8.55
CA ASP A 162 -7.49 26.22 7.61
C ASP A 162 -6.81 25.99 6.25
N MET A 163 -6.84 24.74 5.80
CA MET A 163 -6.25 24.29 4.53
C MET A 163 -7.22 23.40 3.77
N ALA A 164 -7.28 23.57 2.46
CA ALA A 164 -8.03 22.71 1.55
C ALA A 164 -7.16 22.25 0.37
N ALA A 165 -7.45 21.06 -0.15
CA ALA A 165 -6.88 20.60 -1.40
C ALA A 165 -7.55 21.33 -2.58
N VAL A 166 -6.75 21.77 -3.55
CA VAL A 166 -7.23 22.56 -4.70
C VAL A 166 -7.52 21.65 -5.89
N GLN A 167 -8.75 21.69 -6.41
CA GLN A 167 -9.12 20.94 -7.62
C GLN A 167 -8.23 21.34 -8.80
N ASN A 168 -7.74 20.32 -9.51
CA ASN A 168 -7.00 20.48 -10.76
C ASN A 168 -7.30 19.27 -11.67
N SER A 169 -6.70 19.20 -12.85
CA SER A 169 -6.96 18.14 -13.84
C SER A 169 -6.61 16.72 -13.38
N THR A 170 -5.86 16.57 -12.27
CA THR A 170 -5.38 15.29 -11.74
C THR A 170 -5.96 14.94 -10.37
N MET A 171 -6.88 15.77 -9.86
CA MET A 171 -7.46 15.65 -8.53
C MET A 171 -8.98 15.85 -8.59
N TRP A 172 -9.72 15.05 -7.84
CA TRP A 172 -11.15 15.24 -7.62
C TRP A 172 -11.52 15.02 -6.16
N ILE A 173 -12.68 15.56 -5.80
CA ILE A 173 -13.22 15.53 -4.44
C ILE A 173 -14.45 14.64 -4.45
N ILE A 174 -14.57 13.76 -3.46
CA ILE A 174 -15.75 12.90 -3.26
C ILE A 174 -16.37 13.26 -1.92
N ASP A 175 -17.58 13.82 -1.92
CA ASP A 175 -18.30 14.15 -0.69
C ASP A 175 -19.02 12.92 -0.14
N LEU A 176 -18.89 12.70 1.17
CA LEU A 176 -19.54 11.61 1.90
C LEU A 176 -20.38 12.17 3.05
N ASN A 177 -21.55 11.60 3.25
CA ASN A 177 -22.38 11.81 4.45
C ASN A 177 -21.89 10.90 5.58
N ALA A 178 -20.68 11.14 6.05
CA ALA A 178 -20.03 10.37 7.09
C ALA A 178 -19.17 11.29 7.97
N ASP A 179 -18.93 10.86 9.21
CA ASP A 179 -18.03 11.55 10.13
C ASP A 179 -16.56 11.40 9.72
N GLU A 180 -15.70 12.16 10.39
CA GLU A 180 -14.25 12.18 10.16
C GLU A 180 -13.60 10.79 10.18
N ASN A 181 -13.94 9.94 11.16
CA ASN A 181 -13.29 8.64 11.32
C ASN A 181 -13.73 7.67 10.24
N SER A 182 -15.04 7.62 9.97
CA SER A 182 -15.61 6.82 8.89
C SER A 182 -14.98 7.19 7.54
N CYS A 183 -14.77 8.49 7.28
CA CYS A 183 -14.11 8.93 6.06
C CYS A 183 -12.63 8.60 5.99
N LYS A 184 -11.91 8.68 7.11
CA LYS A 184 -10.52 8.23 7.19
C LYS A 184 -10.40 6.74 6.88
N GLU A 185 -11.34 5.93 7.36
CA GLU A 185 -11.40 4.50 7.05
C GLU A 185 -11.64 4.26 5.55
N VAL A 186 -12.66 4.90 4.96
CA VAL A 186 -12.92 4.80 3.51
C VAL A 186 -11.71 5.24 2.71
N CYS A 187 -11.14 6.41 3.02
CA CYS A 187 -9.95 6.94 2.36
C CYS A 187 -8.77 5.97 2.47
N SER A 188 -8.55 5.36 3.63
CA SER A 188 -7.47 4.40 3.87
C SER A 188 -7.59 3.16 2.99
N ASN A 189 -8.82 2.73 2.71
CA ASN A 189 -9.12 1.54 1.92
C ASN A 189 -9.41 1.83 0.44
N MET A 190 -9.44 3.08 0.00
CA MET A 190 -9.80 3.46 -1.37
C MET A 190 -8.58 3.45 -2.31
N TYR A 191 -8.54 2.45 -3.20
CA TYR A 191 -7.51 2.28 -4.23
C TYR A 191 -8.16 2.19 -5.60
N THR A 192 -7.86 3.13 -6.50
CA THR A 192 -8.22 2.94 -7.92
C THR A 192 -6.98 2.56 -8.73
N ALA A 193 -7.19 2.03 -9.93
CA ALA A 193 -6.10 1.63 -10.83
C ALA A 193 -5.10 2.78 -11.16
N SER A 194 -5.48 4.05 -10.96
CA SER A 194 -4.62 5.20 -11.28
C SER A 194 -4.61 6.33 -10.25
N THR A 195 -5.42 6.27 -9.19
CA THR A 195 -5.47 7.29 -8.14
C THR A 195 -5.56 6.70 -6.75
N SER A 196 -5.04 7.46 -5.80
CA SER A 196 -5.08 7.14 -4.38
C SER A 196 -5.83 8.24 -3.63
N CYS A 197 -6.46 7.87 -2.51
CA CYS A 197 -6.95 8.86 -1.57
C CYS A 197 -5.79 9.42 -0.75
N TRP A 198 -5.54 10.73 -0.89
CA TRP A 198 -4.47 11.48 -0.22
C TRP A 198 -4.87 12.04 1.14
N GLY A 199 -6.16 12.18 1.41
CA GLY A 199 -6.64 12.81 2.62
C GLY A 199 -8.14 12.99 2.68
N VAL A 200 -8.60 13.52 3.81
CA VAL A 200 -10.00 13.84 4.10
C VAL A 200 -10.09 15.31 4.48
N MET A 201 -11.08 16.02 3.97
CA MET A 201 -11.43 17.38 4.41
C MET A 201 -12.71 17.35 5.22
N THR A 202 -12.76 18.15 6.28
CA THR A 202 -13.98 18.44 7.04
C THR A 202 -14.18 19.95 7.10
N TYR A 203 -15.42 20.38 7.35
CA TYR A 203 -15.81 21.78 7.36
C TYR A 203 -16.33 22.17 8.75
N ASP A 204 -15.92 23.34 9.23
CA ASP A 204 -16.33 23.85 10.53
C ASP A 204 -17.86 23.90 10.65
N GLY A 205 -18.39 23.47 11.79
CA GLY A 205 -19.84 23.43 12.05
C GLY A 205 -20.58 22.26 11.41
N ASN A 206 -19.91 21.34 10.70
CA ASN A 206 -20.52 20.13 10.17
C ASN A 206 -19.67 18.88 10.43
N SER A 207 -20.04 18.11 11.47
CA SER A 207 -19.38 16.84 11.82
C SER A 207 -19.97 15.61 11.11
N SER A 208 -21.01 15.79 10.30
CA SER A 208 -21.74 14.69 9.63
C SER A 208 -21.40 14.50 8.16
N THR A 209 -20.51 15.33 7.61
CA THR A 209 -20.07 15.24 6.22
C THR A 209 -18.57 15.46 6.12
N CYS A 210 -17.94 14.77 5.18
CA CYS A 210 -16.53 14.95 4.85
C CYS A 210 -16.35 14.93 3.34
N SER A 211 -15.14 15.25 2.88
CA SER A 211 -14.76 15.05 1.49
C SER A 211 -13.45 14.26 1.37
N LEU A 212 -13.40 13.25 0.51
CA LEU A 212 -12.17 12.53 0.15
C LEU A 212 -11.39 13.30 -0.92
N VAL A 213 -10.07 13.37 -0.77
CA VAL A 213 -9.16 13.98 -1.73
C VAL A 213 -8.51 12.88 -2.57
N MET A 214 -9.01 12.67 -3.79
CA MET A 214 -8.49 11.67 -4.72
C MET A 214 -7.57 12.33 -5.74
N ALA A 215 -6.34 11.84 -5.88
CA ALA A 215 -5.41 12.40 -6.87
C ALA A 215 -4.40 11.37 -7.40
N LYS A 216 -3.86 11.65 -8.59
CA LYS A 216 -2.74 10.90 -9.18
C LYS A 216 -1.39 11.29 -8.56
N GLU A 217 -1.25 12.56 -8.23
CA GLU A 217 -0.04 13.16 -7.66
C GLU A 217 -0.37 13.88 -6.35
N VAL A 218 0.66 14.35 -5.65
CA VAL A 218 0.49 15.11 -4.39
C VAL A 218 -0.44 16.31 -4.64
N PRO A 219 -1.59 16.42 -3.93
CA PRO A 219 -2.49 17.55 -4.08
C PRO A 219 -1.83 18.88 -3.75
N LEU A 220 -2.13 19.90 -4.56
CA LEU A 220 -1.81 21.28 -4.20
C LEU A 220 -2.74 21.74 -3.08
N LEU A 221 -2.17 22.44 -2.11
CA LEU A 221 -2.90 22.94 -0.95
C LEU A 221 -3.00 24.46 -1.00
N GLN A 222 -4.13 24.99 -0.56
CA GLN A 222 -4.32 26.42 -0.34
C GLN A 222 -4.90 26.69 1.04
N SER A 223 -4.63 27.88 1.58
CA SER A 223 -5.26 28.30 2.83
C SER A 223 -6.75 28.54 2.58
N THR A 224 -7.59 27.92 3.39
CA THR A 224 -9.05 28.02 3.31
C THR A 224 -9.61 27.99 4.72
N PRO A 225 -10.00 29.15 5.28
CA PRO A 225 -10.54 29.24 6.63
C PRO A 225 -11.77 28.35 6.83
N GLY A 226 -11.85 27.67 7.97
CA GLY A 226 -12.98 26.81 8.31
C GLY A 226 -12.97 25.43 7.63
N VAL A 227 -11.83 25.04 7.06
CA VAL A 227 -11.60 23.69 6.51
C VAL A 227 -10.47 23.03 7.27
N SER A 228 -10.70 21.81 7.75
CA SER A 228 -9.67 20.97 8.36
C SER A 228 -9.30 19.86 7.38
N LEU A 229 -8.04 19.88 6.91
CA LEU A 229 -7.52 18.86 6.02
C LEU A 229 -6.68 17.86 6.80
N TYR A 230 -7.05 16.59 6.73
CA TYR A 230 -6.33 15.45 7.25
C TYR A 230 -5.63 14.75 6.08
N MET A 231 -4.34 15.00 5.89
CA MET A 231 -3.57 14.33 4.84
C MET A 231 -2.91 13.06 5.37
N LYS A 232 -2.90 12.00 4.57
CA LYS A 232 -2.10 10.81 4.87
C LYS A 232 -0.61 11.16 4.82
N ASP A 233 0.10 10.83 5.89
CA ASP A 233 1.55 10.92 5.97
C ASP A 233 2.17 9.53 5.84
N CYS A 234 2.03 8.97 4.64
CA CYS A 234 2.68 7.73 4.26
C CYS A 234 4.13 8.04 3.89
N MET A 235 4.98 8.30 4.89
CA MET A 235 6.40 8.58 4.68
C MET A 235 7.07 7.49 3.82
N ARG A 236 7.29 7.78 2.53
CA ARG A 236 8.32 7.09 1.73
C ARG A 236 9.65 7.35 2.40
N GLY A 237 10.24 6.29 2.97
CA GLY A 237 11.46 6.34 3.79
C GLY A 237 12.55 7.29 3.27
N SER A 238 12.50 8.53 3.73
CA SER A 238 13.57 9.51 3.61
C SER A 238 13.56 10.39 4.86
N ASN A 239 14.24 9.91 5.90
CA ASN A 239 14.80 10.69 7.02
C ASN A 239 14.00 11.93 7.46
N ILE A 240 13.00 11.75 8.33
CA ILE A 240 12.65 12.84 9.27
C ILE A 240 13.75 12.88 10.32
N LYS A 241 14.79 13.68 10.07
CA LYS A 241 15.36 14.45 11.18
C LYS A 241 14.28 15.43 11.57
N THR A 242 13.61 15.16 12.69
CA THR A 242 12.70 16.09 13.36
C THR A 242 13.49 17.36 13.71
N ARG A 243 13.54 18.32 12.80
CA ARG A 243 13.76 19.73 13.14
C ARG A 243 12.40 20.35 13.43
N HIS A 244 11.87 20.04 14.60
CA HIS A 244 11.02 21.00 15.29
C HIS A 244 11.91 21.76 16.27
N ASN A 245 12.39 22.92 15.81
CA ASN A 245 12.72 24.01 16.70
C ASN A 245 11.43 24.41 17.40
N VAL A 246 11.29 24.01 18.67
CA VAL A 246 10.48 24.74 19.63
C VAL A 246 11.47 25.60 20.42
N SER A 247 11.71 26.80 19.91
CA SER A 247 12.28 27.88 20.70
C SER A 247 11.18 28.47 21.58
N ASP A 248 11.50 28.55 22.88
CA ASP A 248 10.85 29.30 23.96
C ASP A 248 9.49 28.74 24.44
N VAL A 249 9.28 28.35 25.70
CA VAL A 249 9.40 29.07 26.98
C VAL A 249 9.42 27.99 28.08
N VAL A 250 10.35 27.96 29.05
CA VAL A 250 10.18 28.57 30.39
C VAL A 250 11.55 29.00 30.95
N LYS A 251 11.77 30.32 30.99
CA LYS A 251 12.57 30.95 32.04
C LYS A 251 11.66 31.17 33.25
N ARG A 252 12.08 30.69 34.43
CA ARG A 252 12.14 31.40 35.74
C ARG A 252 11.98 30.43 36.92
N GLY A 253 13.08 30.31 37.68
CA GLY A 253 13.20 30.22 39.14
C GLY A 253 12.25 29.30 39.93
N ILE A 254 12.81 28.29 40.59
CA ILE A 254 13.36 28.33 41.97
C ILE A 254 14.52 27.34 42.03
#